data_AF-A0A5P2G6W5-F1
#
_entry.id   AF-A0A5P2G6W5-F1
#
_cell.length_a   1.000
_cell.length_b   1.000
_cell.length_c   1.000
_cell.angle_alpha   90.00
_cell.angle_beta   90.00
_cell.angle_gamma   90.00
#
_symmetry.space_group_name_H-M   'P 1'
#
loop_
_entity.id
_entity.type
_entity.pdbx_description
1 polymer ?
#
loop_
_entity_poly.entity_id
_entity_poly.type
_entity_poly.pdbx_seq_one_letter_code
_entity_poly.pdbx_strand_id
1 'polypeptide(L)'
;MQNLSKLLFPLTLFFIYTSCSKDDVVASDTSSSTTSGTIDSTYTTGTAEGSTETAVNADDSLENSTFSNTVTITFGSTVTITNPLASSGVTITTSGSDVTITSTVSGVAYVVSGTTSDGSVKLYSDNKYELTLSGASITNSDGPALNIQSKKRGFIVLASGTTNTLTDGSTYATATNDEDQKGTIFSEGQLIFSGSGSLTVKGNYKHAICSDDYIRVRAGSITVSSATKDAIHTNDAFIMDNGTLNLTASDDGIQVDEGYVVINDGTINISSVGKGITASYTDSDNTITPYVTINGGSLYVKSSANEGIESKSILTINDGYIVTNTSDDGINAETAIYINGGYIYSYSTDNDAMDSNGTFTITGGKVVAVGSKAPEASFDCDARTFKLTGGMIVGIGGATSGPSTSVSTINSVVMGSGSASTIVHIEAADGTEAMTFLAPISYSTLIYASSKLKSSTSYTVYTGGSVSDGTNFNGLYTSGTYSKGTSGTTFTTSSVLTQIGGSISKN
;
A
#
# COMPACT_ATOMS: atom_id res chain seq x y z
N MET A 1 -14.04 -23.93 -52.62
CA MET A 1 -13.20 -23.56 -53.79
C MET A 1 -11.95 -22.90 -53.21
N GLN A 2 -10.87 -23.68 -52.99
CA GLN A 2 -9.74 -23.88 -53.94
C GLN A 2 -8.94 -22.58 -54.10
N ASN A 3 -7.66 -22.45 -53.76
CA ASN A 3 -6.45 -23.28 -53.97
C ASN A 3 -5.42 -22.93 -52.87
N LEU A 4 -4.54 -23.75 -52.28
CA LEU A 4 -3.74 -24.94 -52.62
C LEU A 4 -2.71 -24.78 -53.77
N SER A 5 -1.46 -24.53 -53.39
CA SER A 5 -0.23 -25.02 -54.06
C SER A 5 0.92 -24.96 -53.03
N LYS A 6 1.37 -26.08 -52.44
CA LYS A 6 2.41 -27.02 -52.95
C LYS A 6 3.71 -26.29 -53.28
N LEU A 7 4.93 -26.74 -52.97
CA LEU A 7 5.55 -27.91 -52.34
C LEU A 7 7.06 -27.68 -52.61
N LEU A 8 7.98 -28.00 -51.69
CA LEU A 8 9.23 -28.77 -51.95
C LEU A 8 10.21 -28.69 -50.78
N PHE A 9 10.35 -29.82 -50.08
CA PHE A 9 11.63 -30.28 -49.51
C PHE A 9 12.51 -30.79 -50.67
N PRO A 10 13.86 -30.80 -50.56
CA PRO A 10 14.46 -32.07 -50.16
C PRO A 10 15.85 -32.01 -49.47
N LEU A 11 16.18 -33.17 -48.89
CA LEU A 11 17.48 -33.85 -48.86
C LEU A 11 18.60 -33.42 -47.91
N THR A 12 18.72 -34.24 -46.86
CA THR A 12 19.86 -34.50 -45.99
C THR A 12 21.15 -34.84 -46.76
N LEU A 13 22.29 -34.29 -46.33
CA LEU A 13 23.62 -34.77 -46.71
C LEU A 13 24.46 -35.01 -45.45
N PHE A 14 24.81 -36.28 -45.22
CA PHE A 14 25.63 -36.76 -44.12
C PHE A 14 27.09 -36.77 -44.60
N PHE A 15 27.98 -36.00 -43.96
CA PHE A 15 29.42 -36.09 -44.18
C PHE A 15 30.07 -36.79 -42.98
N ILE A 16 30.66 -37.95 -43.25
CA ILE A 16 31.54 -38.68 -42.33
C ILE A 16 32.96 -38.28 -42.72
N TYR A 17 33.69 -37.62 -41.82
CA TYR A 17 35.13 -37.46 -41.94
C TYR A 17 35.81 -38.19 -40.79
N THR A 18 36.49 -39.28 -41.13
CA THR A 18 37.51 -39.92 -40.31
C THR A 18 38.82 -39.17 -40.49
N SER A 19 39.39 -38.63 -39.41
CA SER A 19 40.79 -38.20 -39.38
C SER A 19 41.39 -38.61 -38.06
N CYS A 20 42.53 -39.31 -38.13
CA CYS A 20 43.32 -39.76 -37.00
C CYS A 20 44.68 -39.06 -37.01
N SER A 21 45.22 -38.87 -35.81
CA SER A 21 46.61 -38.52 -35.46
C SER A 21 47.07 -37.06 -35.57
N LYS A 22 47.19 -36.41 -34.41
CA LYS A 22 48.50 -36.18 -33.77
C LYS A 22 48.32 -35.80 -32.30
N ASP A 23 49.19 -36.37 -31.46
CA ASP A 23 49.34 -36.03 -30.04
C ASP A 23 49.76 -34.57 -29.88
N ASP A 24 48.93 -33.78 -29.20
CA ASP A 24 49.34 -32.53 -28.58
C ASP A 24 48.75 -32.48 -27.16
N VAL A 25 49.61 -32.14 -26.21
CA VAL A 25 49.30 -32.03 -24.78
C VAL A 25 48.29 -30.90 -24.60
N VAL A 26 47.01 -31.25 -24.40
CA VAL A 26 45.96 -30.30 -24.03
C VAL A 26 45.95 -30.19 -22.52
N ALA A 27 46.31 -29.00 -22.03
CA ALA A 27 46.07 -28.58 -20.66
C ALA A 27 44.60 -28.82 -20.31
N SER A 28 44.34 -29.35 -19.11
CA SER A 28 42.99 -29.55 -18.58
C SER A 28 42.27 -28.21 -18.44
N ASP A 29 41.61 -27.79 -19.52
CA ASP A 29 40.65 -26.71 -19.48
C ASP A 29 39.47 -27.23 -18.67
N THR A 30 39.34 -26.69 -17.46
CA THR A 30 38.21 -27.00 -16.59
C THR A 30 37.03 -26.27 -17.19
N SER A 31 36.33 -26.94 -18.12
CA SER A 31 35.02 -26.50 -18.59
C SER A 31 34.12 -26.37 -17.36
N SER A 32 33.96 -25.13 -16.89
CA SER A 32 32.89 -24.76 -15.99
C SER A 32 31.60 -25.09 -16.72
N SER A 33 30.99 -26.22 -16.39
CA SER A 33 29.64 -26.52 -16.88
C SER A 33 28.74 -25.41 -16.33
N THR A 34 28.29 -24.51 -17.20
CA THR A 34 27.23 -23.55 -16.90
C THR A 34 25.92 -24.33 -16.73
N THR A 35 25.79 -25.03 -15.61
CA THR A 35 24.53 -25.62 -15.18
C THR A 35 23.61 -24.46 -14.85
N SER A 36 22.62 -24.22 -15.70
CA SER A 36 21.62 -23.20 -15.47
C SER A 36 20.65 -23.68 -14.40
N GLY A 37 20.42 -22.86 -13.37
CA GLY A 37 19.46 -23.14 -12.31
C GLY A 37 18.10 -22.52 -12.62
N THR A 38 17.03 -23.30 -12.55
CA THR A 38 15.66 -22.77 -12.61
C THR A 38 15.33 -22.05 -11.30
N ILE A 39 14.82 -20.82 -11.41
CA ILE A 39 14.38 -20.03 -10.26
C ILE A 39 12.94 -20.40 -9.94
N ASP A 40 12.67 -20.66 -8.66
CA ASP A 40 11.33 -20.90 -8.14
C ASP A 40 11.08 -20.04 -6.90
N SER A 41 9.84 -19.61 -6.69
CA SER A 41 9.44 -18.79 -5.54
C SER A 41 8.43 -19.46 -4.61
N THR A 42 8.31 -20.79 -4.68
CA THR A 42 7.51 -21.53 -3.71
C THR A 42 8.09 -21.43 -2.29
N TYR A 43 7.19 -21.24 -1.33
CA TYR A 43 7.51 -21.23 0.09
C TYR A 43 6.34 -21.81 0.90
N THR A 44 6.59 -22.19 2.16
CA THR A 44 5.54 -22.61 3.09
C THR A 44 5.00 -21.43 3.90
N THR A 45 3.72 -21.44 4.22
CA THR A 45 3.09 -20.48 5.14
C THR A 45 2.95 -21.08 6.55
N GLY A 46 2.97 -20.20 7.55
CA GLY A 46 2.60 -20.48 8.93
C GLY A 46 1.11 -20.21 9.19
N THR A 47 0.73 -20.24 10.46
CA THR A 47 -0.62 -19.81 10.88
C THR A 47 -0.64 -18.30 10.98
N ALA A 48 -1.62 -17.64 10.33
CA ALA A 48 -1.74 -16.18 10.38
C ALA A 48 -1.90 -15.66 11.81
N GLU A 49 -1.27 -14.52 12.10
CA GLU A 49 -1.31 -13.83 13.40
C GLU A 49 -1.69 -12.35 13.21
N GLY A 50 -2.13 -11.69 14.28
CA GLY A 50 -2.65 -10.32 14.19
C GLY A 50 -4.14 -10.27 13.82
N SER A 51 -4.61 -9.08 13.42
CA SER A 51 -6.02 -8.85 13.10
C SER A 51 -6.36 -9.30 11.67
N THR A 52 -7.59 -9.77 11.48
CA THR A 52 -8.18 -10.05 10.15
C THR A 52 -9.50 -9.31 9.97
N GLU A 53 -9.71 -8.25 10.76
CA GLU A 53 -10.95 -7.48 10.71
C GLU A 53 -11.10 -6.74 9.38
N THR A 54 -12.35 -6.61 8.97
CA THR A 54 -12.74 -5.99 7.69
C THR A 54 -13.62 -4.77 7.89
N ALA A 55 -13.79 -4.32 9.15
CA ALA A 55 -14.65 -3.20 9.54
C ALA A 55 -16.07 -3.28 8.94
N VAL A 56 -16.67 -4.47 8.95
CA VAL A 56 -18.02 -4.66 8.40
C VAL A 56 -19.04 -3.93 9.27
N ASN A 57 -19.80 -3.04 8.64
CA ASN A 57 -20.94 -2.38 9.25
C ASN A 57 -22.10 -2.36 8.25
N ALA A 58 -23.19 -3.05 8.57
CA ALA A 58 -24.34 -3.17 7.67
C ALA A 58 -25.00 -1.81 7.39
N ASP A 59 -24.91 -0.86 8.33
CA ASP A 59 -25.49 0.48 8.15
C ASP A 59 -24.69 1.35 7.18
N ASP A 60 -23.48 0.94 6.81
CA ASP A 60 -22.63 1.62 5.83
C ASP A 60 -22.96 1.25 4.39
N SER A 61 -23.86 0.29 4.20
CA SER A 61 -24.35 -0.08 2.87
C SER A 61 -25.50 0.84 2.46
N LEU A 62 -25.30 1.58 1.38
CA LEU A 62 -26.33 2.43 0.78
C LEU A 62 -27.61 1.62 0.48
N GLU A 63 -27.42 0.37 0.07
CA GLU A 63 -28.49 -0.57 -0.31
C GLU A 63 -29.39 -0.97 0.88
N ASN A 64 -28.91 -0.77 2.12
CA ASN A 64 -29.68 -0.98 3.34
C ASN A 64 -30.41 0.30 3.80
N SER A 65 -30.41 1.33 2.97
CA SER A 65 -31.11 2.60 3.19
C SER A 65 -32.13 2.86 2.09
N THR A 66 -33.12 3.71 2.38
CA THR A 66 -34.13 4.11 1.40
C THR A 66 -34.25 5.62 1.38
N PHE A 67 -34.08 6.21 0.20
CA PHE A 67 -34.21 7.65 -0.04
C PHE A 67 -35.29 7.88 -1.10
N SER A 68 -36.51 8.20 -0.65
CA SER A 68 -37.69 8.29 -1.51
C SER A 68 -37.95 9.68 -2.07
N ASN A 69 -37.28 10.70 -1.53
CA ASN A 69 -37.46 12.09 -1.95
C ASN A 69 -36.14 12.64 -2.46
N THR A 70 -36.15 13.12 -3.70
CA THR A 70 -34.97 13.69 -4.34
C THR A 70 -35.07 15.20 -4.41
N VAL A 71 -34.09 15.88 -3.83
CA VAL A 71 -33.81 17.30 -3.99
C VAL A 71 -32.71 17.45 -5.03
N THR A 72 -32.87 18.34 -6.00
CA THR A 72 -31.82 18.62 -6.99
C THR A 72 -31.30 20.04 -6.83
N ILE A 73 -29.98 20.19 -6.95
CA ILE A 73 -29.25 21.46 -6.90
C ILE A 73 -28.33 21.49 -8.13
N THR A 74 -28.57 22.43 -9.03
CA THR A 74 -27.78 22.57 -10.26
C THR A 74 -27.15 23.96 -10.31
N PHE A 75 -25.83 23.99 -10.27
CA PHE A 75 -25.01 25.19 -10.43
C PHE A 75 -24.93 25.62 -11.90
N GLY A 76 -24.93 26.93 -12.14
CA GLY A 76 -24.85 27.55 -13.44
C GLY A 76 -24.73 29.07 -13.30
N SER A 77 -25.27 29.85 -14.24
CA SER A 77 -25.36 31.31 -14.08
C SER A 77 -26.21 31.74 -12.87
N THR A 78 -27.16 30.88 -12.49
CA THR A 78 -27.96 30.95 -11.26
C THR A 78 -28.13 29.52 -10.74
N VAL A 79 -28.25 29.36 -9.43
CA VAL A 79 -28.52 28.04 -8.83
C VAL A 79 -29.99 27.66 -9.08
N THR A 80 -30.22 26.51 -9.70
CA THR A 80 -31.56 25.95 -9.89
C THR A 80 -31.81 24.86 -8.84
N ILE A 81 -32.92 24.97 -8.10
CA ILE A 81 -33.27 24.05 -7.02
C ILE A 81 -34.64 23.43 -7.27
N THR A 82 -34.73 22.10 -7.23
CA THR A 82 -36.02 21.40 -7.11
C THR A 82 -36.09 20.78 -5.72
N ASN A 83 -37.00 21.28 -4.88
CA ASN A 83 -37.19 20.80 -3.52
C ASN A 83 -38.64 20.35 -3.30
N PRO A 84 -38.97 19.06 -3.49
CA PRO A 84 -40.31 18.55 -3.24
C PRO A 84 -40.71 18.58 -1.75
N LEU A 85 -39.75 18.85 -0.86
CA LEU A 85 -39.91 18.87 0.60
C LEU A 85 -39.85 20.28 1.19
N ALA A 86 -40.00 21.34 0.38
CA ALA A 86 -39.92 22.75 0.81
C ALA A 86 -40.89 23.12 1.93
N SER A 87 -42.03 22.41 2.04
CA SER A 87 -43.02 22.57 3.13
C SER A 87 -43.13 21.32 4.00
N SER A 88 -42.13 20.43 3.91
CA SER A 88 -42.15 19.10 4.55
C SER A 88 -40.79 18.75 5.15
N GLY A 89 -40.10 19.75 5.72
CA GLY A 89 -38.91 19.55 6.56
C GLY A 89 -37.57 19.73 5.87
N VAL A 90 -37.52 20.12 4.59
CA VAL A 90 -36.26 20.52 3.93
C VAL A 90 -36.35 21.99 3.52
N THR A 91 -35.53 22.82 4.14
CA THR A 91 -35.38 24.24 3.79
C THR A 91 -34.06 24.42 3.05
N ILE A 92 -34.09 25.18 1.96
CA ILE A 92 -32.88 25.52 1.19
C ILE A 92 -32.85 27.03 0.99
N THR A 93 -31.73 27.65 1.36
CA THR A 93 -31.47 29.07 1.13
C THR A 93 -30.24 29.23 0.26
N THR A 94 -30.18 30.35 -0.47
CA THR A 94 -29.04 30.68 -1.34
C THR A 94 -28.57 32.11 -1.08
N SER A 95 -27.26 32.30 -0.97
CA SER A 95 -26.61 33.61 -1.02
C SER A 95 -25.60 33.58 -2.16
N GLY A 96 -25.90 34.22 -3.28
CA GLY A 96 -25.13 33.98 -4.51
C GLY A 96 -25.21 32.51 -4.93
N SER A 97 -24.06 31.85 -5.05
CA SER A 97 -23.97 30.41 -5.30
C SER A 97 -23.66 29.59 -4.04
N ASP A 98 -23.74 30.17 -2.84
CA ASP A 98 -23.70 29.39 -1.60
C ASP A 98 -25.08 28.83 -1.30
N VAL A 99 -25.18 27.50 -1.26
CA VAL A 99 -26.42 26.77 -0.98
C VAL A 99 -26.36 26.22 0.44
N THR A 100 -27.31 26.61 1.28
CA THR A 100 -27.46 26.03 2.63
C THR A 100 -28.72 25.18 2.69
N ILE A 101 -28.57 23.92 3.09
CA ILE A 101 -29.64 22.93 3.21
C ILE A 101 -29.83 22.60 4.69
N THR A 102 -31.06 22.65 5.17
CA THR A 102 -31.45 22.18 6.51
C THR A 102 -32.56 21.15 6.37
N SER A 103 -32.32 19.93 6.87
CA SER A 103 -33.27 18.81 6.79
C SER A 103 -33.60 18.22 8.15
N THR A 104 -34.89 18.14 8.47
CA THR A 104 -35.40 17.51 9.70
C THR A 104 -36.08 16.17 9.45
N VAL A 105 -36.15 15.73 8.18
CA VAL A 105 -36.83 14.50 7.76
C VAL A 105 -35.86 13.46 7.21
N SER A 106 -36.21 12.18 7.36
CA SER A 106 -35.43 11.06 6.85
C SER A 106 -35.72 10.76 5.37
N GLY A 107 -34.84 9.99 4.73
CA GLY A 107 -35.10 9.45 3.39
C GLY A 107 -34.98 10.49 2.27
N VAL A 108 -34.10 11.48 2.47
CA VAL A 108 -33.80 12.52 1.49
C VAL A 108 -32.51 12.19 0.74
N ALA A 109 -32.59 12.23 -0.59
CA ALA A 109 -31.45 12.23 -1.49
C ALA A 109 -31.24 13.63 -2.06
N TYR A 110 -30.00 14.08 -2.12
CA TYR A 110 -29.58 15.34 -2.73
C TYR A 110 -28.76 15.02 -3.97
N VAL A 111 -29.13 15.56 -5.13
CA VAL A 111 -28.36 15.42 -6.37
C VAL A 111 -27.78 16.77 -6.71
N VAL A 112 -26.45 16.86 -6.69
CA VAL A 112 -25.69 18.09 -6.97
C VAL A 112 -25.00 17.96 -8.33
N SER A 113 -25.17 18.97 -9.18
CA SER A 113 -24.60 19.00 -10.53
C SER A 113 -24.26 20.43 -10.98
N GLY A 114 -23.60 20.56 -12.13
CA GLY A 114 -23.30 21.86 -12.74
C GLY A 114 -22.04 22.51 -12.19
N THR A 115 -21.78 23.76 -12.56
CA THR A 115 -20.52 24.45 -12.27
C THR A 115 -20.71 25.80 -11.59
N THR A 116 -19.92 26.07 -10.54
CA THR A 116 -19.76 27.40 -9.94
C THR A 116 -18.29 27.68 -9.65
N SER A 117 -17.85 28.92 -9.86
CA SER A 117 -16.49 29.38 -9.55
C SER A 117 -16.33 29.96 -8.15
N ASP A 118 -17.45 30.26 -7.50
CA ASP A 118 -17.49 30.84 -6.16
C ASP A 118 -18.83 30.48 -5.51
N GLY A 119 -18.89 29.31 -4.88
CA GLY A 119 -20.06 28.82 -4.18
C GLY A 119 -19.79 27.53 -3.43
N SER A 120 -20.77 27.10 -2.64
CA SER A 120 -20.65 25.96 -1.75
C SER A 120 -21.96 25.22 -1.58
N VAL A 121 -21.88 24.00 -1.05
CA VAL A 121 -23.02 23.29 -0.48
C VAL A 121 -22.76 23.08 1.01
N LYS A 122 -23.57 23.71 1.85
CA LYS A 122 -23.62 23.47 3.30
C LYS A 122 -24.84 22.61 3.65
N LEU A 123 -24.68 21.56 4.43
CA LEU A 123 -25.76 20.61 4.76
C LEU A 123 -25.87 20.34 6.26
N TYR A 124 -27.03 20.62 6.83
CA TYR A 124 -27.47 20.14 8.14
C TYR A 124 -28.57 19.10 7.94
N SER A 125 -28.47 17.97 8.65
CA SER A 125 -29.48 16.92 8.62
C SER A 125 -29.60 16.25 9.98
N ASP A 126 -30.83 16.06 10.45
CA ASP A 126 -31.12 15.25 11.64
C ASP A 126 -31.07 13.75 11.37
N ASN A 127 -30.98 13.35 10.09
CA ASN A 127 -31.08 11.97 9.63
C ASN A 127 -29.93 11.61 8.65
N LYS A 128 -29.69 10.31 8.45
CA LYS A 128 -28.84 9.85 7.34
C LYS A 128 -29.41 10.32 6.00
N TYR A 129 -28.53 10.61 5.04
CA TYR A 129 -28.89 11.16 3.73
C TYR A 129 -28.01 10.57 2.63
N GLU A 130 -28.51 10.63 1.40
CA GLU A 130 -27.72 10.38 0.19
C GLU A 130 -27.36 11.73 -0.44
N LEU A 131 -26.09 11.92 -0.80
CA LEU A 131 -25.60 13.06 -1.56
C LEU A 131 -24.89 12.53 -2.81
N THR A 132 -25.59 12.61 -3.94
CA THR A 132 -25.06 12.24 -5.25
C THR A 132 -24.36 13.42 -5.91
N LEU A 133 -23.08 13.25 -6.24
CA LEU A 133 -22.31 14.15 -7.10
C LEU A 133 -22.46 13.69 -8.56
N SER A 134 -23.17 14.47 -9.36
CA SER A 134 -23.57 14.14 -10.73
C SER A 134 -23.05 15.16 -11.74
N GLY A 135 -21.72 15.24 -11.87
CA GLY A 135 -21.05 16.23 -12.72
C GLY A 135 -21.00 17.61 -12.07
N ALA A 136 -20.77 17.65 -10.75
CA ALA A 136 -20.62 18.89 -9.99
C ALA A 136 -19.18 19.40 -10.07
N SER A 137 -18.99 20.68 -10.39
CA SER A 137 -17.71 21.38 -10.35
C SER A 137 -17.86 22.64 -9.49
N ILE A 138 -17.44 22.56 -8.23
CA ILE A 138 -17.67 23.60 -7.22
C ILE A 138 -16.32 24.13 -6.75
N THR A 139 -16.09 25.41 -6.99
CA THR A 139 -15.03 26.16 -6.33
C THR A 139 -15.67 27.10 -5.31
N ASN A 140 -15.20 27.06 -4.08
CA ASN A 140 -15.45 28.09 -3.07
C ASN A 140 -14.13 28.87 -2.86
N SER A 141 -14.16 30.20 -2.91
CA SER A 141 -12.94 31.02 -2.78
C SER A 141 -12.55 31.33 -1.33
N ASP A 142 -13.48 31.20 -0.39
CA ASP A 142 -13.32 31.61 1.02
C ASP A 142 -13.91 30.59 2.01
N GLY A 143 -14.06 29.33 1.61
CA GLY A 143 -14.55 28.26 2.47
C GLY A 143 -14.48 26.88 1.82
N PRO A 144 -15.06 25.84 2.46
CA PRO A 144 -15.22 24.51 1.86
C PRO A 144 -16.14 24.53 0.63
N ALA A 145 -15.89 23.64 -0.33
CA ALA A 145 -16.82 23.39 -1.43
C ALA A 145 -18.05 22.59 -0.96
N LEU A 146 -17.84 21.62 -0.07
CA LEU A 146 -18.88 20.84 0.59
C LEU A 146 -18.64 20.86 2.09
N ASN A 147 -19.56 21.49 2.82
CA ASN A 147 -19.50 21.62 4.28
C ASN A 147 -20.69 20.89 4.95
N ILE A 148 -20.46 19.70 5.47
CA ILE A 148 -21.48 18.88 6.10
C ILE A 148 -21.41 19.06 7.62
N GLN A 149 -22.47 19.65 8.17
CA GLN A 149 -22.60 19.91 9.61
C GLN A 149 -23.49 18.85 10.31
N SER A 150 -23.86 17.80 9.58
CA SER A 150 -24.60 16.66 10.09
C SER A 150 -23.66 15.65 10.74
N LYS A 151 -23.93 15.29 12.00
CA LYS A 151 -23.30 14.14 12.70
C LYS A 151 -23.88 12.78 12.27
N LYS A 152 -24.76 12.77 11.27
CA LYS A 152 -25.38 11.57 10.73
C LYS A 152 -24.66 11.11 9.47
N ARG A 153 -24.69 9.80 9.25
CA ARG A 153 -24.11 9.12 8.09
C ARG A 153 -24.55 9.74 6.76
N GLY A 154 -23.58 10.24 6.01
CA GLY A 154 -23.74 10.71 4.64
C GLY A 154 -23.24 9.68 3.64
N PHE A 155 -24.12 9.20 2.77
CA PHE A 155 -23.72 8.39 1.61
C PHE A 155 -23.37 9.31 0.45
N ILE A 156 -22.09 9.37 0.08
CA ILE A 156 -21.60 10.19 -1.02
C ILE A 156 -21.50 9.32 -2.28
N VAL A 157 -22.37 9.57 -3.25
CA VAL A 157 -22.47 8.74 -4.46
C VAL A 157 -21.84 9.49 -5.64
N LEU A 158 -20.79 8.90 -6.22
CA LEU A 158 -20.17 9.39 -7.45
C LEU A 158 -20.96 8.85 -8.64
N ALA A 159 -21.80 9.68 -9.26
CA ALA A 159 -22.70 9.24 -10.32
C ALA A 159 -21.93 8.66 -11.51
N SER A 160 -22.38 7.51 -12.01
CA SER A 160 -21.73 6.79 -13.11
C SER A 160 -21.53 7.67 -14.34
N GLY A 161 -20.35 7.61 -14.94
CA GLY A 161 -20.02 8.36 -16.15
C GLY A 161 -19.84 9.87 -15.95
N THR A 162 -19.79 10.34 -14.69
CA THR A 162 -19.57 11.75 -14.37
C THR A 162 -18.18 12.00 -13.77
N THR A 163 -17.69 13.22 -13.97
CA THR A 163 -16.50 13.76 -13.32
C THR A 163 -16.92 14.91 -12.43
N ASN A 164 -16.53 14.85 -11.17
CA ASN A 164 -16.82 15.87 -10.16
C ASN A 164 -15.52 16.53 -9.70
N THR A 165 -15.54 17.84 -9.52
CA THR A 165 -14.37 18.62 -9.09
C THR A 165 -14.75 19.55 -7.95
N LEU A 166 -14.06 19.44 -6.81
CA LEU A 166 -14.29 20.28 -5.64
C LEU A 166 -13.00 21.01 -5.26
N THR A 167 -13.08 22.31 -5.02
CA THR A 167 -11.93 23.15 -4.64
C THR A 167 -12.37 24.18 -3.60
N ASP A 168 -11.59 24.34 -2.54
CA ASP A 168 -11.84 25.31 -1.47
C ASP A 168 -10.95 26.55 -1.57
N GLY A 169 -11.21 27.52 -0.70
CA GLY A 169 -10.38 28.70 -0.53
C GLY A 169 -9.03 28.37 0.12
N SER A 170 -8.03 29.23 -0.06
CA SER A 170 -6.79 29.15 0.73
C SER A 170 -6.94 29.69 2.16
N THR A 171 -8.05 30.37 2.42
CA THR A 171 -8.44 30.94 3.71
C THR A 171 -9.93 30.75 3.86
N TYR A 172 -10.40 30.40 5.06
CA TYR A 172 -11.83 30.28 5.32
C TYR A 172 -12.38 31.51 6.05
N ALA A 173 -13.60 31.91 5.70
CA ALA A 173 -14.40 32.83 6.49
C ALA A 173 -14.55 32.29 7.92
N THR A 174 -14.75 33.16 8.92
CA THR A 174 -14.93 32.70 10.30
C THR A 174 -16.17 31.81 10.39
N ALA A 175 -16.02 30.62 10.95
CA ALA A 175 -17.14 29.72 11.18
C ALA A 175 -18.19 30.38 12.08
N THR A 176 -19.45 30.06 11.82
CA THR A 176 -20.61 30.50 12.62
C THR A 176 -21.22 29.30 13.33
N ASN A 177 -22.03 29.50 14.37
CA ASN A 177 -22.83 28.44 15.01
C ASN A 177 -22.03 27.21 15.51
N ASP A 178 -20.80 27.43 15.99
CA ASP A 178 -19.90 26.36 16.46
C ASP A 178 -19.60 25.30 15.39
N GLU A 179 -19.71 25.65 14.11
CA GLU A 179 -19.41 24.79 12.98
C GLU A 179 -17.90 24.58 12.81
N ASP A 180 -17.53 23.39 12.35
CA ASP A 180 -16.18 23.14 11.85
C ASP A 180 -16.09 23.23 10.32
N GLN A 181 -14.87 23.47 9.84
CA GLN A 181 -14.54 23.61 8.42
C GLN A 181 -13.04 23.33 8.23
N LYS A 182 -12.70 22.04 8.18
CA LYS A 182 -11.31 21.58 8.21
C LYS A 182 -10.78 21.11 6.84
N GLY A 183 -11.58 21.17 5.78
CA GLY A 183 -11.14 20.82 4.42
C GLY A 183 -12.18 21.07 3.33
N THR A 184 -11.80 20.84 2.07
CA THR A 184 -12.66 21.07 0.89
C THR A 184 -13.98 20.33 0.95
N ILE A 185 -13.89 19.08 1.39
CA ILE A 185 -15.03 18.31 1.87
C ILE A 185 -14.80 18.15 3.37
N PHE A 186 -15.69 18.74 4.17
CA PHE A 186 -15.69 18.55 5.60
C PHE A 186 -17.01 17.92 6.06
N SER A 187 -16.95 17.08 7.09
CA SER A 187 -18.11 16.46 7.72
C SER A 187 -17.94 16.29 9.23
N GLU A 188 -18.95 16.72 9.98
CA GLU A 188 -19.09 16.43 11.42
C GLU A 188 -19.40 14.95 11.71
N GLY A 189 -19.77 14.16 10.70
CA GLY A 189 -20.14 12.76 10.83
C GLY A 189 -19.63 11.91 9.69
N GLN A 190 -20.09 10.67 9.62
CA GLN A 190 -19.53 9.64 8.73
C GLN A 190 -19.72 9.98 7.25
N LEU A 191 -18.65 9.83 6.45
CA LEU A 191 -18.70 9.96 4.99
C LEU A 191 -18.44 8.61 4.31
N ILE A 192 -19.39 8.17 3.49
CA ILE A 192 -19.31 6.86 2.83
C ILE A 192 -19.38 7.03 1.32
N PHE A 193 -18.24 6.90 0.67
CA PHE A 193 -18.09 7.05 -0.77
C PHE A 193 -18.45 5.75 -1.51
N SER A 194 -19.21 5.88 -2.59
CA SER A 194 -19.58 4.78 -3.49
C SER A 194 -19.86 5.29 -4.91
N GLY A 195 -20.24 4.39 -5.81
CA GLY A 195 -20.50 4.70 -7.21
C GLY A 195 -19.27 4.54 -8.10
N SER A 196 -19.46 4.69 -9.41
CA SER A 196 -18.42 4.47 -10.44
C SER A 196 -17.96 5.76 -11.13
N GLY A 197 -18.51 6.91 -10.73
CA GLY A 197 -18.01 8.22 -11.17
C GLY A 197 -16.62 8.54 -10.59
N SER A 198 -16.08 9.68 -11.03
CA SER A 198 -14.81 10.21 -10.53
C SER A 198 -15.00 11.49 -9.73
N LEU A 199 -14.13 11.70 -8.74
CA LEU A 199 -14.07 12.89 -7.91
C LEU A 199 -12.63 13.39 -7.86
N THR A 200 -12.40 14.66 -8.18
CA THR A 200 -11.14 15.36 -7.97
C THR A 200 -11.32 16.43 -6.89
N VAL A 201 -10.48 16.43 -5.87
CA VAL A 201 -10.53 17.36 -4.73
C VAL A 201 -9.21 18.10 -4.62
N LYS A 202 -9.29 19.40 -4.35
CA LYS A 202 -8.12 20.25 -4.10
C LYS A 202 -8.31 21.01 -2.78
N GLY A 203 -7.50 20.66 -1.76
CA GLY A 203 -7.46 21.31 -0.45
C GLY A 203 -6.38 22.37 -0.37
N ASN A 204 -6.76 23.63 -0.53
CA ASN A 204 -5.88 24.79 -0.44
C ASN A 204 -5.76 25.32 1.00
N TYR A 205 -6.77 25.14 1.85
CA TYR A 205 -6.73 25.64 3.24
C TYR A 205 -5.99 24.71 4.20
N LYS A 206 -6.47 23.47 4.31
CA LYS A 206 -5.95 22.47 5.26
C LYS A 206 -6.01 21.08 4.62
N HIS A 207 -6.94 20.22 5.04
CA HIS A 207 -7.12 18.89 4.46
C HIS A 207 -7.95 18.96 3.17
N ALA A 208 -7.88 17.94 2.31
CA ALA A 208 -8.79 17.85 1.16
C ALA A 208 -10.14 17.22 1.53
N ILE A 209 -10.13 16.05 2.15
CA ILE A 209 -11.33 15.36 2.64
C ILE A 209 -11.18 15.09 4.13
N CYS A 210 -12.09 15.62 4.94
CA CYS A 210 -12.01 15.56 6.39
C CYS A 210 -13.36 15.14 7.00
N SER A 211 -13.29 14.24 7.98
CA SER A 211 -14.41 13.84 8.83
C SER A 211 -14.00 13.91 10.29
N ASP A 212 -14.86 14.43 11.16
CA ASP A 212 -14.66 14.33 12.61
C ASP A 212 -15.08 12.95 13.18
N ASP A 213 -15.53 12.06 12.31
CA ASP A 213 -15.82 10.66 12.58
C ASP A 213 -14.99 9.82 11.59
N TYR A 214 -15.56 8.80 10.93
CA TYR A 214 -14.84 8.02 9.91
C TYR A 214 -15.16 8.37 8.46
N ILE A 215 -14.25 7.97 7.57
CA ILE A 215 -14.43 7.95 6.11
C ILE A 215 -14.34 6.50 5.63
N ARG A 216 -15.31 6.08 4.82
CA ARG A 216 -15.32 4.78 4.16
C ARG A 216 -15.38 4.93 2.65
N VAL A 217 -14.50 4.24 1.92
CA VAL A 217 -14.53 4.15 0.45
C VAL A 217 -14.95 2.75 0.06
N ARG A 218 -16.22 2.59 -0.33
CA ARG A 218 -16.74 1.30 -0.81
C ARG A 218 -16.35 1.03 -2.26
N ALA A 219 -16.35 2.09 -3.07
CA ALA A 219 -15.99 2.09 -4.48
C ALA A 219 -15.81 3.54 -4.98
N GLY A 220 -15.35 3.69 -6.22
CA GLY A 220 -15.20 4.98 -6.91
C GLY A 220 -13.75 5.32 -7.21
N SER A 221 -13.56 6.38 -8.02
CA SER A 221 -12.23 6.92 -8.32
C SER A 221 -12.09 8.31 -7.71
N ILE A 222 -11.30 8.43 -6.64
CA ILE A 222 -11.09 9.69 -5.92
C ILE A 222 -9.64 10.11 -6.09
N THR A 223 -9.44 11.35 -6.54
CA THR A 223 -8.13 11.97 -6.71
C THR A 223 -8.07 13.21 -5.83
N VAL A 224 -7.14 13.25 -4.89
CA VAL A 224 -6.72 14.49 -4.23
C VAL A 224 -5.50 15.01 -4.96
N SER A 225 -5.67 16.05 -5.78
CA SER A 225 -4.57 16.58 -6.59
C SER A 225 -3.54 17.35 -5.78
N SER A 226 -3.97 17.93 -4.66
CA SER A 226 -3.10 18.57 -3.66
C SER A 226 -3.90 18.82 -2.38
N ALA A 227 -3.25 18.65 -1.23
CA ALA A 227 -3.68 19.15 0.06
C ALA A 227 -2.55 19.93 0.75
N THR A 228 -2.88 21.04 1.42
CA THR A 228 -1.92 21.82 2.24
C THR A 228 -1.52 21.06 3.50
N LYS A 229 -2.43 20.25 4.04
CA LYS A 229 -2.17 19.24 5.08
C LYS A 229 -2.46 17.87 4.46
N ASP A 230 -3.35 17.11 5.06
CA ASP A 230 -3.59 15.72 4.68
C ASP A 230 -4.56 15.57 3.51
N ALA A 231 -4.33 14.56 2.67
CA ALA A 231 -5.29 14.27 1.59
C ALA A 231 -6.61 13.72 2.16
N ILE A 232 -6.52 12.82 3.14
CA ILE A 232 -7.68 12.31 3.90
C ILE A 232 -7.35 12.40 5.39
N HIS A 233 -8.24 13.02 6.17
CA HIS A 233 -8.10 13.13 7.63
C HIS A 233 -9.38 12.70 8.33
N THR A 234 -9.27 11.83 9.32
CA THR A 234 -10.40 11.35 10.12
C THR A 234 -10.03 11.23 11.59
N ASN A 235 -11.01 11.30 12.49
CA ASN A 235 -10.74 10.98 13.88
C ASN A 235 -10.82 9.46 14.10
N ASP A 236 -11.96 8.85 13.80
CA ASP A 236 -12.25 7.48 14.25
C ASP A 236 -11.70 6.39 13.32
N ALA A 237 -11.87 6.52 12.01
CA ALA A 237 -11.38 5.50 11.09
C ALA A 237 -11.26 5.95 9.62
N PHE A 238 -10.34 5.30 8.92
CA PHE A 238 -10.36 5.20 7.47
C PHE A 238 -10.56 3.74 7.05
N ILE A 239 -11.59 3.49 6.23
CA ILE A 239 -11.93 2.14 5.74
C ILE A 239 -11.99 2.16 4.22
N MET A 240 -11.28 1.25 3.55
CA MET A 240 -11.37 1.08 2.10
C MET A 240 -11.77 -0.34 1.75
N ASP A 241 -12.97 -0.51 1.16
CA ASP A 241 -13.43 -1.82 0.69
C ASP A 241 -12.97 -2.10 -0.74
N ASN A 242 -12.98 -1.07 -1.59
CA ASN A 242 -12.54 -1.12 -2.98
C ASN A 242 -12.45 0.30 -3.55
N GLY A 243 -12.07 0.43 -4.83
CA GLY A 243 -11.98 1.70 -5.56
C GLY A 243 -10.55 2.07 -5.90
N THR A 244 -10.35 3.31 -6.32
CA THR A 244 -9.03 3.86 -6.64
C THR A 244 -8.86 5.21 -5.97
N LEU A 245 -7.79 5.35 -5.18
CA LEU A 245 -7.36 6.59 -4.54
C LEU A 245 -6.04 7.05 -5.14
N ASN A 246 -5.97 8.30 -5.57
CA ASN A 246 -4.72 8.96 -5.96
C ASN A 246 -4.55 10.21 -5.09
N LEU A 247 -3.65 10.16 -4.12
CA LEU A 247 -3.56 11.13 -3.04
C LEU A 247 -2.22 11.87 -3.10
N THR A 248 -2.28 13.20 -3.21
CA THR A 248 -1.11 14.07 -3.10
C THR A 248 -1.32 15.06 -1.95
N ALA A 249 -0.39 15.08 -1.00
CA ALA A 249 -0.47 15.87 0.23
C ALA A 249 0.86 16.52 0.59
N SER A 250 0.81 17.69 1.20
CA SER A 250 2.00 18.36 1.77
C SER A 250 2.25 17.95 3.21
N ASP A 251 1.35 17.18 3.80
CA ASP A 251 1.52 16.47 5.07
C ASP A 251 1.20 14.99 4.81
N ASP A 252 0.21 14.38 5.45
CA ASP A 252 -0.04 12.95 5.35
C ASP A 252 -0.96 12.56 4.19
N GLY A 253 -0.78 11.36 3.64
CA GLY A 253 -1.72 10.81 2.66
C GLY A 253 -3.06 10.49 3.32
N ILE A 254 -3.03 9.65 4.35
CA ILE A 254 -4.19 9.26 5.15
C ILE A 254 -3.81 9.35 6.63
N GLN A 255 -4.49 10.22 7.37
CA GLN A 255 -4.31 10.45 8.81
C GLN A 255 -5.57 10.02 9.57
N VAL A 256 -5.40 9.17 10.58
CA VAL A 256 -6.43 8.82 11.56
C VAL A 256 -5.93 9.17 12.96
N ASP A 257 -6.64 10.02 13.70
CA ASP A 257 -6.17 10.56 14.99
C ASP A 257 -6.50 9.68 16.21
N GLU A 258 -7.64 8.98 16.19
CA GLU A 258 -8.25 8.35 17.38
C GLU A 258 -8.76 6.93 17.11
N GLY A 259 -8.28 6.29 16.06
CA GLY A 259 -8.70 4.93 15.75
C GLY A 259 -7.89 4.32 14.63
N TYR A 260 -8.55 3.75 13.63
CA TYR A 260 -7.93 2.71 12.83
C TYR A 260 -8.01 2.90 11.33
N VAL A 261 -7.08 2.23 10.64
CA VAL A 261 -7.08 2.08 9.19
C VAL A 261 -7.36 0.61 8.85
N VAL A 262 -8.39 0.37 8.03
CA VAL A 262 -8.67 -0.96 7.46
C VAL A 262 -8.75 -0.87 5.94
N ILE A 263 -7.87 -1.61 5.26
CA ILE A 263 -7.82 -1.66 3.79
C ILE A 263 -8.13 -3.08 3.35
N ASN A 264 -9.33 -3.31 2.82
CA ASN A 264 -9.79 -4.62 2.39
C ASN A 264 -9.33 -4.95 0.97
N ASP A 265 -9.47 -4.00 0.04
CA ASP A 265 -9.06 -4.14 -1.36
C ASP A 265 -9.02 -2.77 -2.08
N GLY A 266 -8.68 -2.79 -3.37
CA GLY A 266 -8.66 -1.63 -4.26
C GLY A 266 -7.24 -1.16 -4.57
N THR A 267 -7.10 0.07 -5.05
CA THR A 267 -5.80 0.66 -5.40
C THR A 267 -5.60 2.00 -4.70
N ILE A 268 -4.47 2.18 -4.02
CA ILE A 268 -4.09 3.43 -3.37
C ILE A 268 -2.72 3.85 -3.88
N ASN A 269 -2.64 5.06 -4.43
CA ASN A 269 -1.39 5.72 -4.80
C ASN A 269 -1.23 6.97 -3.94
N ILE A 270 -0.15 7.07 -3.17
CA ILE A 270 0.14 8.19 -2.28
C ILE A 270 1.47 8.84 -2.64
N SER A 271 1.46 10.16 -2.72
CA SER A 271 2.66 11.01 -2.71
C SER A 271 2.48 12.08 -1.62
N SER A 272 3.10 11.85 -0.47
CA SER A 272 3.05 12.74 0.69
C SER A 272 4.44 13.30 1.03
N VAL A 273 4.46 14.41 1.77
CA VAL A 273 5.67 14.90 2.44
C VAL A 273 5.74 14.34 3.86
N GLY A 274 4.62 14.36 4.57
CA GLY A 274 4.39 13.63 5.81
C GLY A 274 4.33 12.13 5.58
N LYS A 275 3.68 11.40 6.46
CA LYS A 275 3.49 9.96 6.38
C LYS A 275 2.62 9.58 5.19
N GLY A 276 2.77 8.35 4.71
CA GLY A 276 1.86 7.83 3.70
C GLY A 276 0.48 7.55 4.28
N ILE A 277 0.43 6.63 5.23
CA ILE A 277 -0.77 6.20 5.96
C ILE A 277 -0.38 6.12 7.43
N THR A 278 -1.17 6.70 8.32
CA THR A 278 -0.96 6.52 9.76
C THR A 278 -2.28 6.39 10.52
N ALA A 279 -2.30 5.39 11.39
CA ALA A 279 -3.20 5.34 12.53
C ALA A 279 -2.39 5.85 13.73
N SER A 280 -2.64 7.10 14.11
CA SER A 280 -1.96 7.77 15.21
C SER A 280 -2.87 7.80 16.44
N TYR A 281 -2.26 8.13 17.59
CA TYR A 281 -2.97 8.56 18.78
C TYR A 281 -1.97 9.28 19.68
N THR A 282 -2.25 10.53 20.02
CA THR A 282 -1.33 11.36 20.84
C THR A 282 -1.92 11.78 22.18
N ASP A 283 -3.19 11.47 22.40
CA ASP A 283 -3.89 11.76 23.63
C ASP A 283 -3.70 10.67 24.69
N SER A 284 -4.29 10.88 25.86
CA SER A 284 -4.07 10.04 27.05
C SER A 284 -5.13 8.96 27.30
N ASP A 285 -6.15 8.85 26.45
CA ASP A 285 -7.19 7.82 26.57
C ASP A 285 -6.66 6.47 26.07
N ASN A 286 -6.21 5.66 27.01
CA ASN A 286 -5.68 4.32 26.74
C ASN A 286 -6.75 3.29 26.30
N THR A 287 -8.02 3.69 26.19
CA THR A 287 -9.07 2.84 25.60
C THR A 287 -9.06 2.87 24.08
N ILE A 288 -8.43 3.88 23.48
CA ILE A 288 -8.22 3.99 22.04
C ILE A 288 -6.97 3.20 21.66
N THR A 289 -7.11 2.33 20.65
CA THR A 289 -6.01 1.53 20.11
C THR A 289 -5.86 1.85 18.62
N PRO A 290 -4.85 2.64 18.23
CA PRO A 290 -4.67 3.00 16.83
C PRO A 290 -3.96 1.87 16.07
N TYR A 291 -4.65 1.24 15.13
CA TYR A 291 -4.10 0.11 14.38
C TYR A 291 -4.28 0.24 12.88
N VAL A 292 -3.45 -0.49 12.14
CA VAL A 292 -3.54 -0.61 10.68
C VAL A 292 -3.70 -2.09 10.32
N THR A 293 -4.77 -2.42 9.59
CA THR A 293 -5.01 -3.75 9.05
C THR A 293 -5.18 -3.68 7.53
N ILE A 294 -4.31 -4.37 6.79
CA ILE A 294 -4.33 -4.46 5.33
C ILE A 294 -4.66 -5.90 4.95
N ASN A 295 -5.86 -6.12 4.43
CA ASN A 295 -6.32 -7.44 4.01
C ASN A 295 -6.01 -7.73 2.53
N GLY A 296 -5.72 -6.71 1.73
CA GLY A 296 -5.46 -6.84 0.30
C GLY A 296 -5.27 -5.50 -0.41
N GLY A 297 -5.43 -5.51 -1.73
CA GLY A 297 -5.28 -4.34 -2.59
C GLY A 297 -3.86 -4.09 -3.12
N SER A 298 -3.74 -3.05 -3.95
CA SER A 298 -2.47 -2.53 -4.48
C SER A 298 -2.15 -1.17 -3.89
N LEU A 299 -1.12 -1.08 -3.07
CA LEU A 299 -0.71 0.14 -2.37
C LEU A 299 0.67 0.58 -2.85
N TYR A 300 0.74 1.81 -3.37
CA TYR A 300 1.98 2.47 -3.77
C TYR A 300 2.14 3.74 -2.95
N VAL A 301 3.02 3.70 -1.96
CA VAL A 301 3.18 4.76 -0.98
C VAL A 301 4.55 5.41 -1.12
N LYS A 302 4.55 6.72 -1.39
CA LYS A 302 5.77 7.52 -1.39
C LYS A 302 5.65 8.62 -0.34
N SER A 303 6.55 8.62 0.63
CA SER A 303 6.77 9.74 1.55
C SER A 303 8.15 10.33 1.29
N SER A 304 8.26 11.66 1.21
CA SER A 304 9.55 12.31 0.99
C SER A 304 10.29 12.72 2.26
N ALA A 305 9.63 12.73 3.43
CA ALA A 305 10.24 13.21 4.67
C ALA A 305 9.92 12.37 5.92
N ASN A 306 9.02 11.38 5.85
CA ASN A 306 8.59 10.57 6.99
C ASN A 306 8.34 9.10 6.56
N GLU A 307 7.63 8.36 7.41
CA GLU A 307 7.34 6.95 7.28
C GLU A 307 6.31 6.66 6.18
N GLY A 308 6.28 5.42 5.71
CA GLY A 308 5.33 4.97 4.69
C GLY A 308 3.98 4.63 5.30
N ILE A 309 3.94 3.55 6.07
CA ILE A 309 2.75 3.08 6.77
C ILE A 309 3.09 2.96 8.25
N GLU A 310 2.43 3.74 9.10
CA GLU A 310 2.65 3.78 10.54
C GLU A 310 1.41 3.31 11.31
N SER A 311 1.65 2.52 12.35
CA SER A 311 0.65 2.25 13.39
C SER A 311 1.23 2.59 14.75
N LYS A 312 0.57 3.46 15.51
CA LYS A 312 0.91 3.68 16.93
C LYS A 312 0.51 2.53 17.85
N SER A 313 0.02 1.42 17.31
CA SER A 313 -0.11 0.13 18.01
C SER A 313 0.32 -1.04 17.13
N ILE A 314 -0.64 -1.83 16.61
CA ILE A 314 -0.38 -3.03 15.82
C ILE A 314 -0.57 -2.72 14.34
N LEU A 315 0.32 -3.24 13.50
CA LEU A 315 0.17 -3.26 12.05
C LEU A 315 0.07 -4.71 11.58
N THR A 316 -1.01 -5.05 10.87
CA THR A 316 -1.20 -6.39 10.28
C THR A 316 -1.37 -6.30 8.77
N ILE A 317 -0.57 -7.06 8.02
CA ILE A 317 -0.71 -7.25 6.58
C ILE A 317 -1.07 -8.72 6.31
N ASN A 318 -2.31 -8.97 5.91
CA ASN A 318 -2.78 -10.31 5.57
C ASN A 318 -2.48 -10.69 4.12
N ASP A 319 -2.59 -9.75 3.18
CA ASP A 319 -2.25 -9.93 1.78
C ASP A 319 -2.09 -8.55 1.08
N GLY A 320 -1.79 -8.55 -0.22
CA GLY A 320 -1.76 -7.36 -1.07
C GLY A 320 -0.46 -7.17 -1.83
N TYR A 321 -0.44 -6.21 -2.75
CA TYR A 321 0.76 -5.74 -3.43
C TYR A 321 1.13 -4.37 -2.86
N ILE A 322 2.15 -4.32 -2.00
CA ILE A 322 2.52 -3.12 -1.23
C ILE A 322 3.93 -2.70 -1.60
N VAL A 323 4.08 -1.43 -1.97
CA VAL A 323 5.35 -0.80 -2.31
C VAL A 323 5.46 0.50 -1.53
N THR A 324 6.43 0.60 -0.63
CA THR A 324 6.77 1.85 0.06
C THR A 324 8.13 2.36 -0.43
N ASN A 325 8.23 3.68 -0.60
CA ASN A 325 9.46 4.40 -0.92
C ASN A 325 9.50 5.66 -0.07
N THR A 326 10.32 5.64 0.97
CA THR A 326 10.24 6.59 2.08
C THR A 326 11.62 7.15 2.42
N SER A 327 11.66 8.30 3.07
CA SER A 327 12.91 8.79 3.67
C SER A 327 13.16 8.13 5.01
N ASP A 328 12.11 8.02 5.83
CA ASP A 328 12.11 7.36 7.12
C ASP A 328 11.61 5.91 6.96
N ASP A 329 11.10 5.28 8.01
CA ASP A 329 10.70 3.88 7.98
C ASP A 329 9.66 3.56 6.90
N GLY A 330 9.89 2.50 6.15
CA GLY A 330 8.92 2.10 5.13
C GLY A 330 7.61 1.59 5.74
N ILE A 331 7.71 0.76 6.79
CA ILE A 331 6.58 0.24 7.58
C ILE A 331 6.98 0.29 9.05
N ASN A 332 6.21 1.00 9.87
CA ASN A 332 6.50 1.20 11.30
C ASN A 332 5.32 0.77 12.17
N ALA A 333 5.58 0.10 13.30
CA ALA A 333 4.57 -0.09 14.33
C ALA A 333 5.13 -0.11 15.76
N GLU A 334 4.45 0.60 16.66
CA GLU A 334 4.88 0.73 18.07
C GLU A 334 4.83 -0.61 18.83
N THR A 335 3.81 -1.43 18.61
CA THR A 335 3.56 -2.64 19.42
C THR A 335 3.93 -3.94 18.71
N ALA A 336 3.53 -4.09 17.45
CA ALA A 336 3.87 -5.27 16.67
C ALA A 336 3.61 -5.08 15.17
N ILE A 337 4.41 -5.76 14.36
CA ILE A 337 4.14 -6.01 12.94
C ILE A 337 3.82 -7.49 12.73
N TYR A 338 2.73 -7.77 12.03
CA TYR A 338 2.36 -9.10 11.54
C TYR A 338 2.26 -9.08 10.00
N ILE A 339 2.97 -10.00 9.33
CA ILE A 339 2.88 -10.21 7.88
C ILE A 339 2.49 -11.66 7.60
N ASN A 340 1.29 -11.88 7.06
CA ASN A 340 0.76 -13.21 6.78
C ASN A 340 0.77 -13.58 5.30
N GLY A 341 0.97 -12.61 4.40
CA GLY A 341 0.87 -12.81 2.96
C GLY A 341 1.36 -11.61 2.16
N GLY A 342 1.02 -11.57 0.87
CA GLY A 342 1.32 -10.45 -0.01
C GLY A 342 2.67 -10.45 -0.72
N TYR A 343 2.82 -9.47 -1.60
CA TYR A 343 4.06 -9.04 -2.24
C TYR A 343 4.39 -7.67 -1.67
N ILE A 344 5.40 -7.62 -0.79
CA ILE A 344 5.72 -6.41 -0.02
C ILE A 344 7.14 -5.97 -0.36
N TYR A 345 7.27 -4.75 -0.86
CA TYR A 345 8.54 -4.06 -1.02
C TYR A 345 8.55 -2.84 -0.11
N SER A 346 9.53 -2.78 0.79
CA SER A 346 9.72 -1.64 1.66
C SER A 346 11.11 -1.07 1.47
N TYR A 347 11.20 0.20 1.10
CA TYR A 347 12.47 0.88 0.85
C TYR A 347 12.52 2.20 1.57
N SER A 348 13.51 2.33 2.45
CA SER A 348 13.86 3.57 3.11
C SER A 348 15.21 4.09 2.62
N THR A 349 15.31 5.40 2.41
CA THR A 349 16.58 6.02 2.01
C THR A 349 17.46 6.42 3.18
N ASP A 350 16.89 6.64 4.37
CA ASP A 350 17.60 7.20 5.54
C ASP A 350 17.31 6.47 6.86
N ASN A 351 16.31 5.56 6.92
CA ASN A 351 16.00 4.77 8.11
C ASN A 351 15.76 3.27 7.81
N ASP A 352 15.01 2.56 8.66
CA ASP A 352 14.73 1.14 8.54
C ASP A 352 13.76 0.88 7.38
N ALA A 353 13.86 -0.29 6.74
CA ALA A 353 12.80 -0.67 5.81
C ALA A 353 11.51 -1.03 6.56
N MET A 354 11.62 -1.78 7.65
CA MET A 354 10.49 -2.18 8.47
C MET A 354 10.92 -2.18 9.93
N ASP A 355 10.28 -1.36 10.74
CA ASP A 355 10.60 -1.20 12.15
C ASP A 355 9.40 -1.53 13.04
N SER A 356 9.64 -2.33 14.06
CA SER A 356 8.71 -2.46 15.16
C SER A 356 9.41 -2.16 16.48
N ASN A 357 8.90 -1.19 17.22
CA ASN A 357 9.28 -0.99 18.63
C ASN A 357 8.82 -2.16 19.53
N GLY A 358 8.32 -3.26 18.95
CA GLY A 358 7.72 -4.40 19.61
C GLY A 358 8.08 -5.73 18.94
N THR A 359 7.11 -6.62 18.76
CA THR A 359 7.38 -7.93 18.14
C THR A 359 7.17 -7.89 16.63
N PHE A 360 8.01 -8.60 15.88
CA PHE A 360 7.84 -8.75 14.44
C PHE A 360 7.56 -10.22 14.12
N THR A 361 6.44 -10.51 13.46
CA THR A 361 6.10 -11.86 13.00
C THR A 361 5.84 -11.89 11.50
N ILE A 362 6.47 -12.85 10.80
CA ILE A 362 6.17 -13.16 9.39
C ILE A 362 5.78 -14.64 9.29
N THR A 363 4.58 -14.87 8.78
CA THR A 363 3.98 -16.20 8.59
C THR A 363 3.77 -16.50 7.10
N GLY A 364 3.89 -15.52 6.21
CA GLY A 364 3.80 -15.71 4.77
C GLY A 364 4.27 -14.49 3.98
N GLY A 365 4.02 -14.50 2.67
CA GLY A 365 4.36 -13.40 1.77
C GLY A 365 5.73 -13.51 1.11
N LYS A 366 5.92 -12.68 0.08
CA LYS A 366 7.23 -12.40 -0.53
C LYS A 366 7.63 -10.99 -0.13
N VAL A 367 8.63 -10.88 0.73
CA VAL A 367 9.01 -9.60 1.35
C VAL A 367 10.42 -9.21 0.91
N VAL A 368 10.55 -7.99 0.40
CA VAL A 368 11.82 -7.37 0.07
C VAL A 368 11.94 -6.10 0.92
N ALA A 369 12.88 -6.08 1.85
CA ALA A 369 13.08 -4.97 2.78
C ALA A 369 14.47 -4.35 2.56
N VAL A 370 14.51 -3.08 2.18
CA VAL A 370 15.74 -2.35 1.83
C VAL A 370 15.88 -1.15 2.76
N GLY A 371 16.56 -1.35 3.88
CA GLY A 371 16.88 -0.28 4.83
C GLY A 371 18.10 0.52 4.40
N SER A 372 18.37 1.60 5.12
CA SER A 372 19.50 2.47 4.86
C SER A 372 20.84 1.87 5.33
N LYS A 373 21.85 2.70 5.60
CA LYS A 373 23.17 2.25 6.08
C LYS A 373 23.15 2.11 7.60
N ALA A 374 24.16 1.41 8.14
CA ALA A 374 24.25 1.21 9.58
C ALA A 374 24.17 2.56 10.34
N PRO A 375 23.37 2.64 11.43
CA PRO A 375 22.81 1.50 12.18
C PRO A 375 21.55 0.85 11.58
N GLU A 376 20.93 1.48 10.59
CA GLU A 376 19.59 1.11 10.13
C GLU A 376 19.54 -0.24 9.41
N ALA A 377 18.38 -0.86 9.46
CA ALA A 377 18.12 -2.27 9.26
C ALA A 377 17.07 -2.55 8.18
N SER A 378 17.14 -3.77 7.65
CA SER A 378 16.07 -4.26 6.76
C SER A 378 14.80 -4.61 7.53
N PHE A 379 14.95 -5.36 8.61
CA PHE A 379 13.91 -5.64 9.58
C PHE A 379 14.47 -5.25 10.94
N ASP A 380 13.85 -4.31 11.64
CA ASP A 380 14.14 -4.00 13.03
C ASP A 380 12.97 -4.37 13.93
N CYS A 381 13.30 -4.86 15.12
CA CYS A 381 12.35 -5.11 16.17
C CYS A 381 12.93 -4.80 17.56
N ASP A 382 13.84 -3.83 17.68
CA ASP A 382 14.49 -3.42 18.94
C ASP A 382 15.13 -4.60 19.72
N ALA A 383 15.70 -5.57 19.00
CA ALA A 383 16.22 -6.82 19.56
C ALA A 383 15.20 -7.62 20.44
N ARG A 384 13.90 -7.41 20.19
CA ARG A 384 12.79 -8.22 20.69
C ARG A 384 12.58 -9.46 19.81
N THR A 385 11.41 -10.07 19.91
CA THR A 385 11.13 -11.32 19.19
C THR A 385 10.83 -11.04 17.73
N PHE A 386 11.74 -11.49 16.85
CA PHE A 386 11.46 -11.68 15.43
C PHE A 386 11.08 -13.14 15.16
N LYS A 387 9.82 -13.42 14.83
CA LYS A 387 9.29 -14.76 14.58
C LYS A 387 9.07 -15.01 13.09
N LEU A 388 9.70 -16.05 12.55
CA LEU A 388 9.54 -16.49 11.17
C LEU A 388 8.99 -17.91 11.10
N THR A 389 7.73 -18.07 10.67
CA THR A 389 7.09 -19.39 10.52
C THR A 389 6.67 -19.73 9.09
N GLY A 390 6.79 -18.77 8.17
CA GLY A 390 6.61 -18.98 6.75
C GLY A 390 7.12 -17.79 5.94
N GLY A 391 6.82 -17.80 4.64
CA GLY A 391 7.19 -16.74 3.71
C GLY A 391 8.54 -16.94 3.00
N MET A 392 8.85 -15.98 2.12
CA MET A 392 10.15 -15.81 1.49
C MET A 392 10.55 -14.35 1.65
N ILE A 393 11.58 -14.10 2.47
CA ILE A 393 12.03 -12.74 2.77
C ILE A 393 13.47 -12.55 2.32
N VAL A 394 13.76 -11.39 1.77
CA VAL A 394 15.13 -10.88 1.59
C VAL A 394 15.19 -9.46 2.14
N GLY A 395 16.16 -9.22 3.01
CA GLY A 395 16.41 -7.92 3.61
C GLY A 395 17.84 -7.48 3.30
N ILE A 396 18.05 -6.22 2.95
CA ILE A 396 19.38 -5.59 2.89
C ILE A 396 19.38 -4.26 3.64
N GLY A 397 20.51 -3.92 4.26
CA GLY A 397 20.68 -2.67 4.99
C GLY A 397 22.04 -2.57 5.69
N GLY A 398 22.13 -1.70 6.68
CA GLY A 398 23.23 -1.64 7.64
C GLY A 398 23.25 -2.83 8.58
N ALA A 399 22.10 -3.18 9.12
CA ALA A 399 21.88 -4.27 10.07
C ALA A 399 20.57 -5.04 9.79
N THR A 400 20.20 -5.94 10.69
CA THR A 400 18.91 -6.63 10.74
C THR A 400 18.70 -7.22 12.13
N SER A 401 17.47 -7.22 12.63
CA SER A 401 17.07 -8.08 13.72
C SER A 401 17.12 -9.55 13.28
N GLY A 402 17.63 -10.42 14.17
CA GLY A 402 17.83 -11.84 13.89
C GLY A 402 16.61 -12.68 14.27
N PRO A 403 16.13 -13.60 13.42
CA PRO A 403 15.03 -14.51 13.76
C PRO A 403 15.29 -15.27 15.08
N SER A 404 14.33 -15.19 15.99
CA SER A 404 14.37 -15.83 17.30
C SER A 404 14.22 -17.35 17.16
N THR A 405 15.27 -18.10 17.51
CA THR A 405 15.37 -19.55 17.28
C THR A 405 14.37 -20.39 18.10
N SER A 406 13.82 -19.84 19.18
CA SER A 406 12.85 -20.52 20.05
C SER A 406 11.42 -20.56 19.48
N VAL A 407 11.10 -19.67 18.54
CA VAL A 407 9.73 -19.49 18.01
C VAL A 407 9.65 -19.57 16.48
N SER A 408 10.78 -19.47 15.80
CA SER A 408 10.86 -19.51 14.34
C SER A 408 11.05 -20.95 13.84
N THR A 409 10.42 -21.30 12.72
CA THR A 409 10.49 -22.63 12.09
C THR A 409 11.14 -22.61 10.71
N ILE A 410 11.38 -21.43 10.15
CA ILE A 410 11.99 -21.23 8.84
C ILE A 410 13.48 -20.92 9.00
N ASN A 411 14.34 -21.69 8.34
CA ASN A 411 15.78 -21.41 8.36
C ASN A 411 16.09 -20.10 7.63
N SER A 412 17.06 -19.38 8.17
CA SER A 412 17.53 -18.09 7.68
C SER A 412 19.06 -18.04 7.63
N VAL A 413 19.58 -17.17 6.76
CA VAL A 413 21.00 -16.85 6.66
C VAL A 413 21.20 -15.34 6.71
N VAL A 414 22.13 -14.87 7.54
CA VAL A 414 22.62 -13.49 7.56
C VAL A 414 24.04 -13.46 6.97
N MET A 415 24.24 -12.60 5.99
CA MET A 415 25.43 -12.46 5.18
C MET A 415 25.98 -11.03 5.26
N GLY A 416 27.26 -10.87 4.91
CA GLY A 416 27.95 -9.58 4.90
C GLY A 416 27.62 -8.70 3.70
N SER A 417 28.53 -7.77 3.41
CA SER A 417 28.31 -6.72 2.43
C SER A 417 28.20 -7.21 0.98
N GLY A 418 27.53 -6.40 0.17
CA GLY A 418 27.42 -6.61 -1.27
C GLY A 418 27.22 -5.28 -2.02
N SER A 419 27.41 -5.34 -3.33
CA SER A 419 27.34 -4.18 -4.22
C SER A 419 25.98 -4.06 -4.89
N ALA A 420 25.54 -2.83 -5.15
CA ALA A 420 24.40 -2.55 -6.01
C ALA A 420 24.54 -3.23 -7.38
N SER A 421 23.41 -3.53 -8.02
CA SER A 421 23.32 -4.12 -9.36
C SER A 421 24.05 -5.45 -9.50
N THR A 422 24.31 -6.14 -8.39
CA THR A 422 24.93 -7.47 -8.38
C THR A 422 23.90 -8.50 -7.95
N ILE A 423 23.78 -9.59 -8.72
CA ILE A 423 22.95 -10.73 -8.31
C ILE A 423 23.66 -11.48 -7.18
N VAL A 424 22.91 -11.79 -6.12
CA VAL A 424 23.25 -12.78 -5.11
C VAL A 424 22.38 -14.00 -5.37
N HIS A 425 23.01 -15.14 -5.59
CA HIS A 425 22.33 -16.41 -5.81
C HIS A 425 22.77 -17.43 -4.75
N ILE A 426 21.83 -18.19 -4.20
CA ILE A 426 22.09 -19.26 -3.24
C ILE A 426 21.57 -20.55 -3.84
N GLU A 427 22.41 -21.58 -3.96
CA GLU A 427 22.00 -22.92 -4.41
C GLU A 427 22.56 -24.01 -3.49
N ALA A 428 21.82 -25.11 -3.37
CA ALA A 428 22.26 -26.33 -2.72
C ALA A 428 23.24 -27.12 -3.61
N ALA A 429 23.91 -28.12 -3.04
CA ALA A 429 24.89 -28.95 -3.75
C ALA A 429 24.32 -29.72 -4.96
N ASP A 430 23.01 -29.97 -4.98
CA ASP A 430 22.31 -30.62 -6.10
C ASP A 430 21.86 -29.64 -7.21
N GLY A 431 22.20 -28.35 -7.06
CA GLY A 431 21.80 -27.28 -7.99
C GLY A 431 20.41 -26.70 -7.71
N THR A 432 19.72 -27.13 -6.65
CA THR A 432 18.43 -26.54 -6.27
C THR A 432 18.63 -25.11 -5.78
N GLU A 433 17.98 -24.16 -6.45
CA GLU A 433 18.01 -22.75 -6.10
C GLU A 433 17.25 -22.49 -4.80
N ALA A 434 17.83 -21.66 -3.93
CA ALA A 434 17.21 -21.14 -2.72
C ALA A 434 16.79 -19.68 -2.91
N MET A 435 17.71 -18.80 -3.31
CA MET A 435 17.43 -17.39 -3.57
C MET A 435 18.14 -16.93 -4.84
N THR A 436 17.50 -16.04 -5.61
CA THR A 436 18.16 -15.21 -6.63
C THR A 436 17.69 -13.76 -6.48
N PHE A 437 18.59 -12.88 -6.05
CA PHE A 437 18.27 -11.49 -5.70
C PHE A 437 19.23 -10.51 -6.38
N LEU A 438 18.71 -9.59 -7.18
CA LEU A 438 19.45 -8.44 -7.71
C LEU A 438 19.40 -7.31 -6.69
N ALA A 439 20.54 -7.00 -6.06
CA ALA A 439 20.61 -5.96 -5.05
C ALA A 439 20.36 -4.56 -5.65
N PRO A 440 19.31 -3.83 -5.20
CA PRO A 440 19.02 -2.50 -5.72
C PRO A 440 20.00 -1.43 -5.23
N ILE A 441 20.61 -1.64 -4.07
CA ILE A 441 21.62 -0.76 -3.46
C ILE A 441 22.82 -1.59 -2.97
N SER A 442 23.93 -0.91 -2.67
CA SER A 442 25.00 -1.53 -1.90
C SER A 442 24.60 -1.60 -0.43
N TYR A 443 25.01 -2.65 0.27
CA TYR A 443 24.58 -2.93 1.64
C TYR A 443 25.73 -3.53 2.47
N SER A 444 25.59 -3.49 3.80
CA SER A 444 26.53 -4.08 4.75
C SER A 444 26.06 -5.43 5.27
N THR A 445 24.74 -5.64 5.29
CA THR A 445 24.08 -6.83 5.81
C THR A 445 23.00 -7.27 4.85
N LEU A 446 22.92 -8.57 4.58
CA LEU A 446 21.80 -9.20 3.89
C LEU A 446 21.23 -10.33 4.76
N ILE A 447 19.92 -10.39 4.91
CA ILE A 447 19.21 -11.53 5.50
C ILE A 447 18.33 -12.18 4.44
N TYR A 448 18.34 -13.51 4.39
CA TYR A 448 17.41 -14.28 3.59
C TYR A 448 16.81 -15.39 4.44
N ALA A 449 15.49 -15.58 4.35
CA ALA A 449 14.82 -16.70 4.98
C ALA A 449 13.69 -17.24 4.09
N SER A 450 13.61 -18.57 4.01
CA SER A 450 12.52 -19.27 3.33
C SER A 450 12.60 -20.76 3.63
N SER A 451 11.49 -21.47 3.47
CA SER A 451 11.46 -22.95 3.50
C SER A 451 12.35 -23.62 2.46
N LYS A 452 12.92 -22.86 1.51
CA LYS A 452 13.91 -23.34 0.55
C LYS A 452 15.29 -23.57 1.18
N LEU A 453 15.60 -22.92 2.31
CA LEU A 453 16.72 -23.29 3.17
C LEU A 453 16.31 -24.50 4.03
N LYS A 454 16.74 -25.69 3.64
CA LYS A 454 16.51 -26.94 4.36
C LYS A 454 17.49 -27.09 5.51
N SER A 455 17.10 -27.77 6.58
CA SER A 455 17.98 -28.02 7.73
C SER A 455 19.12 -28.97 7.36
N SER A 456 20.27 -28.81 8.01
CA SER A 456 21.45 -29.66 7.83
C SER A 456 21.91 -29.78 6.36
N THR A 457 21.71 -28.73 5.59
CA THR A 457 21.99 -28.69 4.14
C THR A 457 23.05 -27.64 3.83
N SER A 458 24.02 -28.00 2.99
CA SER A 458 25.07 -27.09 2.54
C SER A 458 24.63 -26.31 1.31
N TYR A 459 24.93 -25.01 1.32
CA TYR A 459 24.62 -24.06 0.26
C TYR A 459 25.87 -23.30 -0.17
N THR A 460 25.93 -22.93 -1.45
CA THR A 460 26.95 -22.07 -2.02
C THR A 460 26.32 -20.75 -2.42
N VAL A 461 26.97 -19.64 -2.05
CA VAL A 461 26.58 -18.29 -2.47
C VAL A 461 27.38 -17.91 -3.72
N TYR A 462 26.69 -17.45 -4.76
CA TYR A 462 27.26 -16.92 -5.99
C TYR A 462 26.98 -15.43 -6.10
N THR A 463 27.91 -14.69 -6.70
CA THR A 463 27.75 -13.26 -7.01
C THR A 463 27.87 -12.99 -8.51
N GLY A 464 27.06 -12.06 -9.02
CA GLY A 464 26.98 -11.77 -10.46
C GLY A 464 26.23 -12.87 -11.23
N GLY A 465 26.60 -13.08 -12.49
CA GLY A 465 25.82 -13.90 -13.41
C GLY A 465 24.68 -13.11 -14.07
N SER A 466 23.68 -13.80 -14.59
CA SER A 466 22.52 -13.18 -15.25
C SER A 466 21.26 -14.03 -15.06
N VAL A 467 20.09 -13.40 -15.22
CA VAL A 467 18.79 -14.10 -15.27
C VAL A 467 18.16 -13.85 -16.62
N SER A 468 17.75 -14.92 -17.32
CA SER A 468 16.91 -14.84 -18.51
C SER A 468 15.47 -15.23 -18.17
N ASP A 469 14.51 -14.64 -18.90
CA ASP A 469 13.08 -14.95 -18.80
C ASP A 469 12.51 -14.87 -17.37
N GLY A 470 13.09 -14.00 -16.54
CA GLY A 470 12.76 -13.90 -15.12
C GLY A 470 11.70 -12.86 -14.81
N THR A 471 10.82 -13.19 -13.85
CA THR A 471 9.95 -12.21 -13.20
C THR A 471 10.66 -11.61 -11.99
N ASN A 472 10.87 -10.29 -12.01
CA ASN A 472 11.54 -9.56 -10.94
C ASN A 472 10.52 -8.81 -10.07
N PHE A 473 10.56 -9.06 -8.76
CA PHE A 473 9.86 -8.28 -7.75
C PHE A 473 10.88 -7.46 -6.95
N ASN A 474 11.15 -6.24 -7.42
CA ASN A 474 12.06 -5.28 -6.81
C ASN A 474 13.41 -5.88 -6.37
N GLY A 475 14.03 -6.64 -7.25
CA GLY A 475 15.29 -7.33 -7.00
C GLY A 475 15.13 -8.83 -6.79
N LEU A 476 14.09 -9.30 -6.09
CA LEU A 476 13.86 -10.73 -5.89
C LEU A 476 13.31 -11.37 -7.17
N TYR A 477 14.07 -12.27 -7.78
CA TYR A 477 13.57 -13.04 -8.91
C TYR A 477 12.65 -14.16 -8.40
N THR A 478 11.48 -14.26 -9.02
CA THR A 478 10.43 -15.23 -8.63
C THR A 478 10.24 -16.36 -9.64
N SER A 479 10.86 -16.23 -10.80
CA SER A 479 10.92 -17.19 -11.89
C SER A 479 12.11 -16.84 -12.79
N GLY A 480 12.40 -17.71 -13.77
CA GLY A 480 13.44 -17.50 -14.77
C GLY A 480 14.57 -18.51 -14.66
N THR A 481 15.64 -18.24 -15.40
CA THR A 481 16.80 -19.13 -15.46
C THR A 481 18.06 -18.36 -15.10
N TYR A 482 18.72 -18.77 -14.02
CA TYR A 482 19.99 -18.18 -13.60
C TYR A 482 21.16 -18.82 -14.36
N SER A 483 22.05 -17.98 -14.87
CA SER A 483 23.37 -18.34 -15.38
C SER A 483 24.42 -17.99 -14.33
N LYS A 484 25.19 -19.00 -13.89
CA LYS A 484 26.09 -18.88 -12.74
C LYS A 484 27.09 -17.74 -12.88
N GLY A 485 27.19 -16.95 -11.81
CA GLY A 485 28.25 -15.98 -11.60
C GLY A 485 29.47 -16.59 -10.90
N THR A 486 30.18 -15.77 -10.15
CA THR A 486 31.38 -16.17 -9.41
C THR A 486 30.97 -16.91 -8.14
N SER A 487 31.50 -18.12 -7.93
CA SER A 487 31.32 -18.87 -6.69
C SER A 487 31.99 -18.14 -5.52
N GLY A 488 31.26 -18.02 -4.41
CA GLY A 488 31.70 -17.38 -3.17
C GLY A 488 31.65 -18.33 -1.98
N THR A 489 31.23 -17.79 -0.84
CA THR A 489 31.19 -18.48 0.46
C THR A 489 30.21 -19.66 0.44
N THR A 490 30.55 -20.72 1.18
CA THR A 490 29.63 -21.83 1.46
C THR A 490 29.19 -21.78 2.92
N PHE A 491 27.97 -22.25 3.20
CA PHE A 491 27.45 -22.37 4.56
C PHE A 491 26.60 -23.62 4.71
N THR A 492 26.41 -24.08 5.94
CA THR A 492 25.50 -25.18 6.25
C THR A 492 24.51 -24.73 7.30
N THR A 493 23.22 -24.96 7.05
CA THR A 493 22.15 -24.65 8.00
C THR A 493 22.21 -25.60 9.20
N SER A 494 22.74 -25.14 10.32
CA SER A 494 22.82 -25.93 11.57
C SER A 494 21.74 -25.56 12.60
N SER A 495 21.13 -24.39 12.44
CA SER A 495 20.01 -23.91 13.25
C SER A 495 19.10 -23.03 12.40
N VAL A 496 17.99 -22.58 12.99
CA VAL A 496 17.04 -21.63 12.36
C VAL A 496 17.73 -20.34 11.90
N LEU A 497 18.80 -19.92 12.56
CA LEU A 497 19.60 -18.76 12.16
C LEU A 497 21.05 -19.19 11.90
N THR A 498 21.51 -18.98 10.67
CA THR A 498 22.91 -19.14 10.29
C THR A 498 23.52 -17.77 10.01
N GLN A 499 24.57 -17.37 10.71
CA GLN A 499 25.26 -16.11 10.44
C GLN A 499 26.64 -16.39 9.84
N ILE A 500 26.88 -15.92 8.62
CA ILE A 500 28.17 -16.02 7.91
C ILE A 500 28.80 -14.65 7.63
N GLY A 501 28.16 -13.58 8.07
CA GLY A 501 28.62 -12.20 7.97
C GLY A 501 27.53 -11.26 8.47
N GLY A 502 27.69 -9.97 8.19
CA GLY A 502 26.69 -8.94 8.49
C GLY A 502 26.52 -8.66 9.98
N SER A 503 25.68 -7.67 10.28
CA SER A 503 25.38 -7.22 11.63
C SER A 503 23.96 -7.62 12.00
N ILE A 504 23.83 -8.34 13.12
CA ILE A 504 22.54 -8.62 13.74
C ILE A 504 22.38 -7.65 14.91
N SER A 505 21.28 -6.91 14.96
CA SER A 505 20.91 -6.06 16.10
C SER A 505 20.82 -6.96 17.34
N LYS A 506 21.67 -6.72 18.33
CA LYS A 506 21.72 -7.48 19.58
C LYS A 506 21.47 -6.53 20.74
N ASN A 507 20.68 -7.00 21.70
CA ASN A 507 20.49 -6.37 23.01
C ASN A 507 21.82 -6.01 23.68
#